data_AF-A0A7W8QVL5-F1
#
_entry.id   AF-A0A7W8QVL5-F1
#
_cell.length_a   1.000
_cell.length_b   1.000
_cell.length_c   1.000
_cell.angle_alpha   90.00
_cell.angle_beta   90.00
_cell.angle_gamma   90.00
#
_symmetry.space_group_name_H-M   'P 1'
#
loop_
_entity.id
_entity.type
_entity.pdbx_description
1 polymer ?
#
loop_
_entity_poly.entity_id
_entity_poly.type
_entity_poly.pdbx_seq_one_letter_code
_entity_poly.pdbx_strand_id
1 'polypeptide(L)'
;MLKDSPKLIGETIKVTIKFDPSDRTIKPHPELLKALKKSPEAKSKFDLLSPSMQKEIIRYISGLKTEESRNRNIDKAINFLLGKGAFIGRKML
;
A
#
# COMPACT_ATOMS: atom_id res chain seq x y z
N MET A 1 24.75 16.07 6.70
CA MET A 1 25.11 14.64 6.64
C MET A 1 25.69 14.21 7.98
N LEU A 2 25.47 12.97 8.42
CA LEU A 2 26.05 12.45 9.68
C LEU A 2 27.58 12.42 9.57
N LYS A 3 28.28 12.88 10.62
CA LYS A 3 29.75 13.07 10.63
C LYS A 3 30.54 11.82 10.23
N ASP A 4 30.05 10.63 10.57
CA ASP A 4 30.75 9.37 10.29
C ASP A 4 30.19 8.61 9.07
N SER A 5 29.19 9.16 8.38
CA SER A 5 28.60 8.56 7.18
C SER A 5 29.61 8.20 6.09
N PRO A 6 30.72 8.93 5.87
CA PRO A 6 31.74 8.55 4.89
C PRO A 6 32.65 7.39 5.34
N LYS A 7 32.73 7.12 6.65
CA LYS A 7 33.69 6.15 7.22
C LYS A 7 33.14 4.73 7.31
N LEU A 8 31.82 4.57 7.33
CA LEU A 8 31.14 3.29 7.58
C LEU A 8 30.65 2.62 6.27
N ILE A 9 31.11 3.11 5.11
CA ILE A 9 30.73 2.56 3.81
C ILE A 9 31.42 1.19 3.63
N GLY A 10 30.63 0.15 3.41
CA GLY A 10 31.12 -1.22 3.20
C GLY A 10 31.28 -2.06 4.47
N GLU A 11 30.87 -1.54 5.63
CA GLU A 11 30.91 -2.30 6.88
C GLU A 11 29.87 -3.43 6.90
N THR A 12 30.30 -4.62 7.30
CA THR A 12 29.40 -5.76 7.51
C THR A 12 28.89 -5.73 8.94
N ILE A 13 27.58 -5.57 9.11
CA ILE A 13 26.93 -5.60 10.43
C ILE A 13 26.30 -6.95 10.71
N LYS A 14 26.24 -7.32 11.99
CA LYS A 14 25.48 -8.47 12.47
C LYS A 14 24.12 -8.01 12.98
N VAL A 15 23.04 -8.56 12.42
CA VAL A 15 21.66 -8.24 12.80
C VAL A 15 21.00 -9.49 13.38
N THR A 16 20.22 -9.31 14.44
CA THR A 16 19.36 -10.36 15.01
C THR A 16 17.90 -9.98 14.86
N ILE A 17 17.07 -10.91 14.44
CA ILE A 17 15.62 -10.72 14.27
C ILE A 17 14.91 -11.63 15.28
N LYS A 18 13.87 -11.11 15.93
CA LYS A 18 12.99 -11.88 16.81
C LYS A 18 11.57 -11.89 16.23
N PHE A 19 10.90 -13.03 16.31
CA PHE A 19 9.50 -13.12 15.94
C PHE A 19 8.64 -12.29 16.92
N ASP A 20 7.71 -11.54 16.36
CA ASP A 20 6.76 -10.73 17.10
C ASP A 20 5.33 -11.21 16.76
N PRO A 21 4.61 -11.83 17.71
CA PRO A 21 3.27 -12.37 17.49
C PRO A 21 2.17 -11.29 17.49
N SER A 22 2.48 -10.03 17.74
CA SER A 22 1.46 -8.98 17.85
C SER A 22 0.75 -8.73 16.52
N ASP A 23 -0.58 -8.67 16.59
CA ASP A 23 -1.43 -8.42 15.43
C ASP A 23 -1.32 -6.94 14.99
N ARG A 24 -0.93 -6.74 13.73
CA ARG A 24 -0.87 -5.42 13.07
C ARG A 24 -1.76 -5.40 11.84
N THR A 25 -2.87 -6.12 11.88
CA THR A 25 -3.85 -6.16 10.80
C THR A 25 -4.45 -4.77 10.58
N ILE A 26 -4.27 -4.26 9.36
CA ILE A 26 -4.80 -2.96 8.96
C ILE A 26 -6.14 -3.21 8.28
N LYS A 27 -7.21 -2.63 8.85
CA LYS A 27 -8.54 -2.70 8.25
C LYS A 27 -8.66 -1.74 7.05
N PRO A 28 -9.43 -2.10 6.01
CA PRO A 28 -9.71 -1.21 4.90
C PRO A 28 -10.44 0.05 5.36
N HIS A 29 -10.04 1.21 4.84
CA HIS A 29 -10.75 2.46 5.10
C HIS A 29 -12.19 2.39 4.54
N PRO A 30 -13.21 2.90 5.25
CA PRO A 30 -14.60 2.83 4.78
C PRO A 30 -14.84 3.45 3.39
N GLU A 31 -14.13 4.52 3.05
CA GLU A 31 -14.24 5.19 1.74
C GLU A 31 -13.73 4.30 0.59
N LEU A 32 -12.66 3.53 0.81
CA LEU A 32 -12.17 2.56 -0.16
C LEU A 32 -13.23 1.47 -0.40
N LEU A 33 -13.84 0.96 0.66
CA LEU A 33 -14.92 -0.03 0.54
C LEU A 33 -16.12 0.54 -0.21
N LYS A 34 -16.49 1.81 0.03
CA LYS A 34 -17.55 2.50 -0.71
C LYS A 34 -17.20 2.64 -2.18
N ALA A 35 -15.96 3.02 -2.52
CA ALA A 35 -15.51 3.16 -3.90
C ALA A 35 -15.53 1.82 -4.65
N LEU A 36 -15.04 0.74 -4.03
CA LEU A 36 -15.10 -0.61 -4.60
C LEU A 36 -16.56 -1.08 -4.77
N LYS A 37 -17.46 -0.79 -3.83
CA LYS A 37 -18.90 -1.10 -3.99
C LYS A 37 -19.53 -0.35 -5.17
N LYS A 38 -19.10 0.88 -5.44
CA LYS A 38 -19.59 1.68 -6.59
C LYS A 38 -19.05 1.19 -7.94
N SER A 39 -17.95 0.45 -7.96
CA SER A 39 -17.37 -0.13 -9.17
C SER A 39 -17.22 -1.65 -9.03
N PRO A 40 -18.24 -2.43 -9.41
CA PRO A 40 -18.20 -3.90 -9.32
C PRO A 40 -17.03 -4.52 -10.09
N GLU A 41 -16.65 -3.93 -11.22
CA GLU A 41 -15.48 -4.36 -12.01
C GLU A 41 -14.17 -4.17 -11.23
N ALA A 42 -13.94 -2.98 -10.67
CA ALA A 42 -12.75 -2.73 -9.86
C ALA A 42 -12.72 -3.62 -8.62
N LYS A 43 -13.87 -3.89 -8.00
CA LYS A 43 -13.99 -4.83 -6.89
C LYS A 43 -13.60 -6.24 -7.28
N SER A 44 -14.12 -6.77 -8.38
CA SER A 44 -13.75 -8.10 -8.87
C SER A 44 -12.24 -8.20 -9.13
N LYS A 45 -11.64 -7.17 -9.74
CA LYS A 45 -10.20 -7.10 -9.95
C LYS A 45 -9.42 -7.03 -8.64
N PHE A 46 -9.89 -6.27 -7.65
CA PHE A 46 -9.30 -6.19 -6.33
C PHE A 46 -9.32 -7.54 -5.62
N ASP A 47 -10.45 -8.24 -5.66
CA ASP A 47 -10.64 -9.55 -5.01
C ASP A 47 -9.74 -10.63 -5.65
N LEU A 48 -9.36 -10.48 -6.93
CA LEU A 48 -8.41 -11.36 -7.64
C LEU A 48 -6.93 -11.03 -7.43
N LEU A 49 -6.60 -9.88 -6.83
CA LEU A 49 -5.21 -9.54 -6.52
C LEU A 49 -4.61 -10.50 -5.49
N SER A 50 -3.29 -10.65 -5.49
CA SER A 50 -2.61 -11.39 -4.43
C SER A 50 -2.85 -10.74 -3.06
N PRO A 51 -2.85 -11.51 -1.95
CA PRO A 51 -3.07 -10.96 -0.61
C PRO A 51 -2.09 -9.85 -0.24
N SER A 52 -0.84 -9.92 -0.72
CA SER A 52 0.16 -8.86 -0.51
C SER A 52 -0.20 -7.57 -1.22
N MET A 53 -0.74 -7.65 -2.44
CA MET A 53 -1.19 -6.50 -3.22
C MET A 53 -2.43 -5.85 -2.60
N GLN A 54 -3.43 -6.64 -2.21
CA GLN A 54 -4.62 -6.13 -1.50
C GLN A 54 -4.21 -5.42 -0.21
N LYS A 55 -3.33 -6.05 0.59
CA LYS A 55 -2.80 -5.48 1.83
C LYS A 55 -2.05 -4.17 1.58
N GLU A 56 -1.28 -4.05 0.49
CA GLU A 56 -0.56 -2.83 0.16
C GLU A 56 -1.51 -1.67 -0.14
N ILE A 57 -2.54 -1.90 -0.96
CA ILE A 57 -3.56 -0.89 -1.28
C ILE A 57 -4.28 -0.44 -0.01
N ILE A 58 -4.70 -1.39 0.82
CA ILE A 58 -5.35 -1.12 2.11
C ILE A 58 -4.43 -0.32 3.02
N ARG A 59 -3.18 -0.77 3.22
CA ARG A 59 -2.20 -0.11 4.08
C ARG A 59 -1.97 1.34 3.65
N TYR A 60 -1.71 1.54 2.36
CA TYR A 60 -1.41 2.86 1.82
C TYR A 60 -2.58 3.81 2.04
N ILE A 61 -3.80 3.42 1.65
CA ILE A 61 -4.98 4.30 1.75
C ILE A 61 -5.36 4.54 3.21
N SER A 62 -5.40 3.50 4.04
CA SER A 62 -5.74 3.63 5.47
C SER A 62 -4.69 4.43 6.26
N GLY A 63 -3.46 4.55 5.77
CA GLY A 63 -2.40 5.35 6.39
C GLY A 63 -2.42 6.85 6.04
N LEU A 64 -3.24 7.27 5.07
CA LEU A 64 -3.30 8.67 4.64
C LEU A 64 -4.04 9.52 5.68
N LYS A 65 -3.41 10.65 6.06
CA LYS A 65 -3.89 11.52 7.15
C LYS A 65 -5.03 12.43 6.71
N THR A 66 -4.99 12.98 5.51
CA THR A 66 -5.98 13.96 5.02
C THR A 66 -7.02 13.31 4.11
N GLU A 67 -8.23 13.86 4.14
CA GLU A 67 -9.34 13.37 3.32
C GLU A 67 -9.09 13.60 1.82
N GLU A 68 -8.54 14.76 1.45
CA GLU A 68 -8.21 15.08 0.05
C GLU A 68 -7.18 14.09 -0.50
N SER A 69 -6.20 13.73 0.32
CA SER A 69 -5.19 12.74 -0.04
C SER A 69 -5.82 11.36 -0.20
N ARG A 70 -6.71 10.94 0.72
CA ARG A 70 -7.43 9.67 0.59
C ARG A 70 -8.26 9.62 -0.67
N ASN A 71 -9.12 10.61 -0.91
CA ASN A 71 -10.02 10.65 -2.07
C ASN A 71 -9.22 10.54 -3.37
N ARG A 72 -8.19 11.39 -3.55
CA ARG A 72 -7.33 11.35 -4.74
C ARG A 72 -6.66 9.99 -4.95
N ASN A 73 -6.21 9.34 -3.88
CA ASN A 73 -5.52 8.06 -3.99
C ASN A 73 -6.47 6.88 -4.12
N ILE A 74 -7.70 6.97 -3.60
CA ILE A 74 -8.77 6.02 -3.87
C ILE A 74 -9.11 6.04 -5.36
N ASP A 75 -9.25 7.21 -5.98
CA ASP A 75 -9.50 7.33 -7.42
C ASP A 75 -8.36 6.71 -8.24
N LYS A 76 -7.11 6.96 -7.85
CA LYS A 76 -5.94 6.32 -8.49
C LYS A 76 -5.95 4.79 -8.32
N ALA A 77 -6.32 4.29 -7.14
CA ALA A 77 -6.41 2.86 -6.90
C ALA A 77 -7.49 2.21 -7.76
N ILE A 78 -8.67 2.83 -7.87
CA ILE A 78 -9.75 2.37 -8.77
C ILE A 78 -9.27 2.38 -10.22
N ASN A 79 -8.64 3.46 -10.69
CA ASN A 79 -8.09 3.51 -12.05
C ASN A 79 -7.03 2.43 -12.31
N PHE A 80 -6.17 2.14 -11.33
CA PHE A 80 -5.22 1.05 -11.41
C PHE A 80 -5.90 -0.32 -11.51
N LEU A 81 -6.93 -0.56 -10.70
CA LEU A 81 -7.72 -1.80 -10.74
C LEU A 81 -8.45 -2.00 -12.08
N LEU A 82 -8.79 -0.90 -12.75
CA LEU A 82 -9.38 -0.89 -14.09
C LEU A 82 -8.33 -0.88 -15.22
N GLY A 83 -7.03 -1.00 -14.91
CA GLY A 83 -5.95 -0.99 -15.91
C GLY A 83 -5.67 0.37 -16.57
N LYS A 84 -6.24 1.47 -16.04
CA LYS A 84 -6.16 2.83 -16.60
C LYS A 84 -5.00 3.65 -16.05
N GLY A 85 -4.16 3.09 -15.19
CA GLY A 85 -3.06 3.81 -14.58
C GLY A 85 -2.19 2.98 -13.65
N ALA A 86 -1.13 3.61 -13.16
CA ALA A 86 -0.24 3.00 -12.16
C ALA A 86 -0.66 3.41 -10.74
N PHE A 87 -0.41 2.53 -9.77
CA PHE A 87 -0.60 2.82 -8.35
C PHE A 87 0.53 2.20 -7.52
N ILE A 88 1.10 2.98 -6.60
CA ILE A 88 2.23 2.56 -5.72
C ILE A 88 3.38 1.97 -6.55
N GLY A 89 3.73 2.64 -7.66
CA GLY A 89 4.81 2.21 -8.56
C GLY A 89 4.54 0.91 -9.34
N ARG A 90 3.31 0.38 -9.32
CA ARG A 90 2.91 -0.85 -10.02
C ARG A 90 1.93 -0.53 -11.15
N LYS A 91 1.99 -1.32 -12.23
CA LYS A 91 1.02 -1.34 -13.33
C LYS A 91 0.34 -2.71 -13.37
N MET A 92 -0.94 -2.75 -13.72
CA MET A 92 -1.56 -4.03 -14.08
C MET A 92 -0.94 -4.52 -15.40
N LEU A 93 -0.63 -5.82 -15.45
CA LEU A 93 -0.27 -6.52 -16.67
C LEU A 93 -1.53 -6.77 -17.51
#